data_AF-A0A932MDS1-F1
#
_entry.id   AF-A0A932MDS1-F1
#
_cell.length_a   1.000
_cell.length_b   1.000
_cell.length_c   1.000
_cell.angle_alpha   90.00
_cell.angle_beta   90.00
_cell.angle_gamma   90.00
#
_symmetry.space_group_name_H-M   'P 1'
#
loop_
_entity.id
_entity.type
_entity.pdbx_description
1 polymer ?
#
loop_
_entity_poly.entity_id
_entity_poly.type
_entity_poly.pdbx_seq_one_letter_code
_entity_poly.pdbx_strand_id
1 'polypeptide(L)' 'MATNLSLDPDLIERALKISGERTKKAAVTRALEGFIARRRQKRLVELMGKLEWDKSFDYKAERSRR' A
#
# COMPACT_ATOMS: atom_id res chain seq x y z
N MET A 1 19.66 -3.23 6.49
CA MET A 1 20.18 -3.97 7.65
C MET A 1 19.64 -5.39 7.61
N ALA A 2 20.40 -6.40 8.01
CA ALA A 2 19.86 -7.73 8.23
C ALA A 2 19.21 -7.76 9.62
N THR A 3 17.94 -8.15 9.68
CA THR A 3 17.19 -8.29 10.94
C THR A 3 16.75 -9.74 11.04
N ASN A 4 17.20 -10.42 12.09
CA ASN A 4 16.85 -11.82 12.27
C ASN A 4 15.47 -11.90 12.92
N LEU A 5 14.44 -12.06 12.08
CA LEU A 5 13.06 -12.22 12.50
C LEU A 5 12.70 -13.70 12.41
N SER A 6 12.16 -14.25 13.50
CA SER A 6 11.54 -15.57 13.45
C SER A 6 10.20 -15.45 12.72
N LEU A 7 10.16 -15.95 11.49
CA LEU A 7 8.99 -15.95 10.62
C LEU A 7 8.74 -17.37 10.14
N ASP A 8 7.46 -17.71 9.95
CA ASP A 8 7.06 -18.97 9.34
C ASP A 8 7.67 -19.12 7.92
N PRO A 9 8.52 -20.13 7.69
CA PRO A 9 9.13 -20.36 6.38
C PRO A 9 8.09 -20.56 5.27
N ASP A 10 6.98 -21.24 5.57
CA ASP A 10 5.94 -21.53 4.58
C ASP A 10 5.19 -20.25 4.18
N LEU A 11 5.08 -19.29 5.10
CA LEU A 11 4.52 -17.97 4.79
C LEU A 11 5.43 -17.19 3.83
N ILE A 12 6.75 -17.24 4.05
CA ILE A 12 7.73 -16.56 3.20
C ILE A 12 7.74 -17.16 1.79
N GLU A 13 7.69 -18.48 1.67
CA GLU A 13 7.63 -19.15 0.35
C GLU A 13 6.35 -18.78 -0.41
N ARG A 14 5.20 -18.77 0.27
CA ARG A 14 3.93 -18.31 -0.32
C ARG A 14 4.02 -16.85 -0.78
N ALA A 15 4.58 -15.98 0.05
CA ALA A 15 4.77 -14.58 -0.30
C ALA A 15 5.70 -14.41 -1.52
N LEU A 16 6.78 -15.20 -1.60
CA LEU A 16 7.69 -15.17 -2.75
C LEU A 16 7.00 -15.61 -4.03
N LYS A 17 6.26 -16.73 -3.99
CA LYS A 17 5.53 -17.27 -5.15
C LYS A 17 4.47 -16.31 -5.67
N ILE A 18 3.73 -15.65 -4.78
CA ILE A 18 2.64 -14.73 -5.15
C ILE A 18 3.17 -13.35 -5.57
N SER A 19 4.25 -12.86 -4.95
CA SER A 19 4.78 -11.53 -5.23
C SER A 19 5.54 -11.43 -6.56
N GLY A 20 6.04 -12.55 -7.09
CA GLY A 20 6.88 -12.58 -8.29
C GLY A 20 8.30 -12.03 -8.07
N GLU A 21 8.67 -11.78 -6.82
CA GLU A 21 9.98 -11.26 -6.46
C GLU A 21 11.07 -12.32 -6.58
N ARG A 22 12.31 -11.89 -6.84
CA ARG A 22 13.45 -12.80 -7.00
C ARG A 22 14.04 -13.29 -5.68
N THR A 23 13.75 -12.60 -4.57
CA THR A 23 14.35 -12.92 -3.27
C THR A 23 13.31 -12.86 -2.16
N LYS A 24 13.48 -13.72 -1.14
CA LYS A 24 12.65 -13.72 0.07
C LYS A 24 12.59 -12.34 0.74
N LYS A 25 13.74 -11.65 0.79
CA LYS A 25 13.83 -10.29 1.33
C LYS A 25 12.93 -9.32 0.57
N ALA A 26 13.00 -9.31 -0.76
CA ALA A 26 12.17 -8.43 -1.58
C ALA A 26 10.67 -8.73 -1.42
N ALA A 27 10.30 -10.03 -1.38
CA ALA A 27 8.92 -10.45 -1.13
C ALA A 27 8.40 -9.96 0.24
N VAL A 28 9.21 -10.11 1.30
CA VAL A 28 8.85 -9.65 2.65
C VAL A 28 8.74 -8.14 2.71
N THR A 29 9.69 -7.40 2.14
CA THR A 29 9.63 -5.93 2.09
C THR A 29 8.36 -5.46 1.39
N ARG A 30 8.05 -6.01 0.22
CA ARG A 30 6.84 -5.67 -0.55
C ARG A 30 5.55 -6.00 0.21
N ALA A 31 5.53 -7.11 0.93
CA ALA A 31 4.39 -7.48 1.77
C ALA A 31 4.16 -6.45 2.90
N LEU A 32 5.22 -5.99 3.56
CA LEU A 32 5.16 -4.98 4.62
C LEU A 32 4.72 -3.61 4.09
N GLU A 33 5.26 -3.18 2.94
CA GLU A 33 4.82 -1.94 2.27
C GLU A 33 3.32 -1.98 1.95
N GLY A 34 2.85 -3.10 1.37
CA GLY A 34 1.44 -3.31 1.08
C GLY A 34 0.55 -3.34 2.33
N PHE A 35 1.05 -3.90 3.43
CA PHE A 35 0.35 -3.91 4.72
C PHE A 35 0.21 -2.49 5.28
N ILE A 36 1.29 -1.72 5.29
CA ILE A 36 1.31 -0.32 5.75
C ILE A 36 0.38 0.53 4.86
N ALA A 37 0.47 0.40 3.54
CA ALA A 37 -0.38 1.14 2.61
C ALA A 37 -1.87 0.87 2.84
N ARG A 38 -2.28 -0.40 2.98
CA ARG A 38 -3.67 -0.77 3.28
C ARG A 38 -4.16 -0.21 4.61
N ARG A 39 -3.30 -0.20 5.64
CA ARG A 39 -3.62 0.40 6.96
C ARG A 39 -3.74 1.92 6.88
N ARG A 40 -2.89 2.59 6.11
CA ARG A 40 -2.99 4.04 5.88
C ARG A 40 -4.25 4.41 5.12
N GLN A 41 -4.62 3.63 4.10
CA GLN A 41 -5.88 3.85 3.35
C GLN A 41 -7.12 3.73 4.24
N LYS A 42 -7.12 2.85 5.25
CA LYS A 42 -8.24 2.82 6.22
C LYS A 42 -8.43 4.14 6.97
N ARG A 43 -7.36 4.90 7.22
CA ARG A 43 -7.46 6.23 7.84
C ARG A 43 -8.09 7.27 6.92
N LEU A 44 -8.10 7.05 5.60
CA LEU A 44 -8.82 7.92 4.68
C LEU A 44 -10.34 7.92 4.96
N VAL A 45 -10.88 6.80 5.46
CA VAL A 45 -12.28 6.70 5.88
C VAL A 45 -12.56 7.66 7.04
N GLU A 46 -11.59 7.93 7.90
CA GLU A 46 -11.73 8.88 9.02
C GLU A 46 -11.87 10.34 8.56
N LEU A 47 -11.54 10.64 7.30
CA LEU A 47 -11.67 11.96 6.69
C LEU A 47 -13.04 12.15 6.00
N MET A 48 -13.80 11.07 5.78
CA MET A 48 -15.13 11.16 5.19
C MET A 48 -16.06 11.98 6.09
N GLY A 49 -16.71 12.99 5.53
CA GLY A 49 -17.57 13.93 6.27
C GLY A 49 -16.83 15.00 7.07
N LYS A 50 -15.49 15.01 7.09
CA LYS A 50 -14.67 16.09 7.66
C LYS A 50 -14.10 17.05 6.61
N LEU A 51 -14.24 16.69 5.35
CA LEU A 51 -13.73 17.46 4.21
C LEU A 51 -14.87 18.26 3.59
N GLU A 52 -14.67 19.57 3.48
CA GLU A 52 -15.51 20.45 2.69
C GLU A 52 -14.98 20.50 1.25
N TRP A 53 -15.89 20.36 0.28
CA TRP A 53 -15.53 20.44 -1.13
C TRP A 53 -15.58 21.90 -1.59
N ASP A 54 -14.51 22.35 -2.24
CA ASP A 54 -14.52 23.65 -2.91
C ASP A 54 -15.46 23.58 -4.13
N LYS A 55 -16.55 24.35 -4.07
CA LYS A 55 -17.56 24.42 -5.13
C LYS A 55 -17.04 25.04 -6.43
N SER A 56 -15.94 25.78 -6.36
CA SER A 56 -15.28 26.36 -7.53
C SER A 56 -14.33 25.39 -8.24
N PHE A 57 -14.03 24.23 -7.63
CA PHE A 57 -13.10 23.26 -8.19
C PHE A 57 -13.74 22.44 -9.32
N ASP A 58 -13.32 22.69 -10.57
CA ASP A 58 -13.74 21.93 -11.74
C ASP A 58 -12.80 20.75 -12.02
N TYR A 59 -13.16 19.58 -11.50
CA TYR A 59 -12.41 18.34 -11.72
C TYR A 59 -12.43 17.87 -13.19
N LYS A 60 -13.38 18.32 -14.03
CA LYS A 60 -13.45 17.94 -15.45
C LYS A 60 -12.42 18.73 -16.26
N ALA A 61 -12.27 20.02 -15.97
CA ALA A 61 -11.22 20.85 -16.56
C ALA A 61 -9.82 20.27 -16.29
N GLU A 62 -9.56 19.79 -15.07
CA GLU A 62 -8.29 19.14 -14.73
C GLU A 62 -8.03 17.86 -15.53
N ARG A 63 -9.05 17.03 -15.76
CA ARG A 63 -8.88 15.78 -16.53
C ARG A 63 -8.58 16.00 -18.00
N SER A 64 -8.94 17.17 -18.54
CA SER A 64 -8.64 17.53 -19.93
C SER A 64 -7.25 18.14 -20.14
N ARG A 65 -6.52 18.47 -19.06
CA ARG A 65 -5.12 18.91 -19.16
C ARG A 65 -4.25 17.70 -19.47
N ARG A 66 -3.89 17.55 -20.74
CA ARG A 66 -2.97 16.51 -21.22
C ARG A 66 -1.54 17.02 -21.23
#